data_AF-A0A426G1E4-F1
#
_entry.id   AF-A0A426G1E4-F1
#
_cell.length_a   1.000
_cell.length_b   1.000
_cell.length_c   1.000
_cell.angle_alpha   90.00
_cell.angle_beta   90.00
_cell.angle_gamma   90.00
#
_symmetry.space_group_name_H-M   'P 1'
#
loop_
_entity.id
_entity.type
_entity.pdbx_description
1 polymer ?
#
loop_
_entity_poly.entity_id
_entity_poly.type
_entity_poly.pdbx_seq_one_letter_code
_entity_poly.pdbx_strand_id
1 'polypeptide(L)'
;MSVIRIVRKKKFVRAMEDMYVETSMGSYALRNGDYIDVPTDLGFTLKVSQQPMSFWSSKANIARGQSGEVVISAGFFGPSIEVR
;
A
#
# COMPACT_ATOMS: atom_id res chain seq x y z
N MET A 1 -11.36 5.05 -17.03
CA MET A 1 -10.94 3.91 -16.20
C MET A 1 -10.37 4.49 -14.92
N SER A 2 -10.99 4.19 -13.77
CA SER A 2 -10.56 4.77 -12.50
C SER A 2 -9.40 3.97 -11.93
N VAL A 3 -8.35 4.67 -11.51
CA VAL A 3 -7.12 4.09 -10.99
C VAL A 3 -6.76 4.83 -9.71
N ILE A 4 -6.29 4.08 -8.72
CA ILE A 4 -5.72 4.64 -7.51
C ILE A 4 -4.22 4.33 -7.48
N ARG A 5 -3.43 5.34 -7.16
CA ARG A 5 -1.98 5.16 -7.03
C ARG A 5 -1.64 4.80 -5.61
N ILE A 6 -0.98 3.68 -5.38
CA ILE A 6 -0.48 3.27 -4.07
C ILE A 6 1.01 3.58 -4.02
N VAL A 7 1.41 4.54 -3.20
CA VAL A 7 2.79 5.04 -3.07
C VAL A 7 3.38 4.59 -1.76
N ARG A 8 4.56 3.97 -1.79
CA ARG A 8 5.35 3.76 -0.58
C ARG A 8 6.14 5.03 -0.25
N LYS A 9 5.81 5.65 0.89
CA LYS A 9 6.48 6.85 1.39
C LYS A 9 7.99 6.64 1.52
N LYS A 10 8.76 7.47 0.84
CA LYS A 10 10.22 7.45 0.89
C LYS A 10 10.72 7.79 2.30
N LYS A 11 11.43 6.88 2.94
CA LYS A 11 12.16 7.12 4.19
C LYS A 11 13.66 7.27 3.94
N PHE A 12 14.31 8.12 4.73
CA PHE A 12 15.75 8.38 4.68
C PHE A 12 16.59 7.18 5.11
N VAL A 13 16.07 6.36 6.04
CA VAL A 13 16.69 5.12 6.47
C VAL A 13 16.30 4.01 5.49
N ARG A 14 17.27 3.60 4.67
CA ARG A 14 17.13 2.63 3.57
C ARG A 14 16.96 1.17 4.04
N ALA A 15 17.01 0.93 5.35
CA ALA A 15 17.16 -0.41 5.89
C ALA A 15 15.83 -1.18 5.89
N MET A 16 15.64 -2.01 4.86
CA MET A 16 15.19 -3.40 5.01
C MET A 16 13.73 -3.68 5.36
N GLU A 17 12.77 -2.92 4.85
CA GLU A 17 11.35 -3.24 5.11
C GLU A 17 10.55 -3.21 3.82
N ASP A 18 10.67 -4.24 2.98
CA ASP A 18 9.77 -4.37 1.83
C ASP A 18 8.31 -4.38 2.33
N MET A 19 7.48 -3.57 1.68
CA MET A 19 6.06 -3.50 2.00
C MET A 19 5.31 -4.34 0.98
N TYR A 20 4.53 -5.29 1.48
CA TYR A 20 3.70 -6.14 0.64
C TYR A 20 2.31 -5.57 0.64
N VAL A 21 1.79 -5.38 -0.56
CA VAL A 21 0.49 -4.82 -0.85
C VAL A 21 -0.34 -5.92 -1.51
N GLU A 22 -1.36 -6.40 -0.82
CA GLU A 22 -2.33 -7.34 -1.35
C GLU A 22 -3.59 -6.58 -1.80
N THR A 23 -4.03 -6.87 -3.01
CA THR A 23 -5.26 -6.34 -3.63
C THR A 23 -6.04 -7.50 -4.25
N SER A 24 -7.27 -7.25 -4.72
CA SER A 24 -8.04 -8.23 -5.49
C SER A 24 -7.37 -8.62 -6.82
N MET A 25 -6.45 -7.79 -7.33
CA MET A 25 -5.74 -8.03 -8.58
C MET A 25 -4.44 -8.82 -8.41
N GLY A 26 -3.95 -8.93 -7.17
CA GLY A 26 -2.70 -9.61 -6.86
C GLY A 26 -1.93 -8.94 -5.72
N SER A 27 -0.74 -9.50 -5.47
CA SER A 27 0.18 -9.05 -4.43
C SER A 27 1.40 -8.38 -5.06
N TYR A 28 1.78 -7.23 -4.51
CA TYR A 28 2.86 -6.38 -5.00
C TYR A 28 3.85 -6.10 -3.86
N ALA A 29 5.14 -6.22 -4.13
CA ALA A 29 6.18 -5.78 -3.20
C ALA A 29 6.63 -4.37 -3.59
N LEU A 30 6.36 -3.38 -2.74
CA LEU A 30 6.77 -2.00 -2.93
C LEU A 30 8.06 -1.71 -2.17
N ARG A 31 9.11 -1.30 -2.89
CA ARG A 31 10.35 -0.81 -2.30
C ARG A 31 10.23 0.67 -1.94
N ASN A 32 11.20 1.15 -1.16
CA ASN A 32 11.18 2.49 -0.62
C ASN A 32 11.14 3.56 -1.72
N GLY A 33 10.01 4.27 -1.87
CA GLY A 33 9.78 5.26 -2.92
C GLY A 33 9.08 4.71 -4.17
N ASP A 34 8.76 3.42 -4.22
CA ASP A 34 8.01 2.81 -5.32
C ASP A 34 6.53 3.20 -5.27
N TYR A 35 5.86 3.07 -6.41
CA TYR A 35 4.42 3.16 -6.52
C TYR A 35 3.87 2.10 -7.47
N ILE A 36 2.59 1.79 -7.31
CA ILE A 36 1.81 0.99 -8.27
C ILE A 36 0.50 1.69 -8.54
N ASP A 37 -0.03 1.50 -9.73
CA ASP A 37 -1.32 2.01 -10.15
C ASP A 37 -2.29 0.82 -10.24
N VAL A 38 -3.33 0.82 -9.39
CA VAL A 38 -4.29 -0.28 -9.30
C VAL A 38 -5.67 0.19 -9.79
N PRO A 39 -6.25 -0.46 -10.81
CA PRO A 39 -7.62 -0.23 -11.24
C PRO A 39 -8.64 -0.38 -10.11
N THR A 40 -9.58 0.56 -10.00
CA THR A 40 -10.63 0.57 -8.97
C THR A 40 -12.01 0.23 -9.52
N ASP A 41 -12.09 -0.43 -10.69
CA ASP A 41 -13.36 -0.68 -11.40
C ASP A 41 -14.38 -1.51 -10.61
N LEU A 42 -13.92 -2.33 -9.65
CA LEU A 42 -14.77 -3.16 -8.78
C LEU A 42 -14.71 -2.78 -7.29
N GLY A 43 -13.84 -1.83 -6.92
CA GLY A 43 -13.44 -1.63 -5.52
C GLY A 43 -12.62 -2.81 -4.98
N PHE A 44 -11.83 -2.59 -3.94
CA PHE A 44 -11.02 -3.65 -3.34
C PHE A 44 -10.61 -3.31 -1.91
N THR A 45 -10.23 -4.32 -1.13
CA THR A 45 -9.56 -4.13 0.16
C THR A 45 -8.06 -4.18 -0.06
N LEU A 46 -7.40 -3.06 0.20
CA LEU A 46 -5.96 -2.96 0.27
C LEU A 46 -5.49 -3.54 1.60
N LYS A 47 -4.56 -4.49 1.57
CA LYS A 47 -3.90 -4.97 2.79
C LYS A 47 -2.39 -4.76 2.66
N VAL A 48 -1.81 -4.19 3.68
CA VAL A 48 -0.40 -3.78 3.70
C VAL A 48 0.30 -4.47 4.86
N SER A 49 1.42 -5.12 4.58
CA SER A 49 2.29 -5.75 5.58
C SER A 49 3.75 -5.32 5.37
N GLN A 50 4.54 -5.40 6.42
CA GLN A 50 5.93 -4.96 6.48
C GLN A 50 6.83 -6.16 6.80
N GLN A 51 7.97 -6.28 6.11
CA GLN A 51 8.98 -7.31 6.43
C GLN A 51 10.07 -6.82 7.40
N PRO A 52 10.72 -7.75 8.16
CA PRO A 52 10.41 -9.18 8.25
C PRO A 52 9.05 -9.36 8.93
N MET A 53 8.19 -10.18 8.30
CA MET A 53 6.73 -10.24 8.47
C MET A 53 6.28 -9.80 9.87
N SER A 54 6.01 -8.51 10.01
CA SER A 54 5.49 -7.96 11.26
C SER A 54 4.10 -8.54 11.45
N PHE A 55 3.76 -8.91 12.70
CA PHE A 55 2.37 -9.23 13.10
C PHE A 55 1.37 -8.13 12.71
N TRP A 56 1.88 -6.94 12.41
CA TRP A 56 1.13 -5.74 12.13
C TRP A 56 0.83 -5.67 10.63
N SER A 57 -0.45 -5.76 10.31
CA SER A 57 -0.98 -5.47 8.99
C SER A 57 -2.00 -4.34 9.09
N SER A 58 -2.04 -3.50 8.06
CA SER A 58 -3.04 -2.45 7.95
C SER A 58 -3.93 -2.73 6.75
N LYS A 59 -5.19 -2.31 6.84
CA LYS A 59 -6.17 -2.54 5.78
C LYS A 59 -6.93 -1.25 5.48
N ALA A 60 -7.21 -1.02 4.21
CA ALA A 60 -8.06 0.07 3.75
C ALA A 60 -9.02 -0.42 2.69
N ASN A 61 -10.28 0.01 2.75
CA ASN A 61 -11.26 -0.29 1.71
C ASN A 61 -11.23 0.83 0.68
N ILE A 62 -10.98 0.45 -0.57
CA ILE A 62 -11.01 1.35 -1.72
C ILE A 62 -12.33 1.12 -2.44
N ALA A 63 -13.14 2.18 -2.51
CA ALA A 63 -14.44 2.13 -3.16
C ALA A 63 -14.30 1.98 -4.68
N ARG A 64 -15.37 1.46 -5.29
CA ARG A 64 -15.46 1.37 -6.76
C ARG A 64 -15.37 2.76 -7.38
N GLY A 65 -14.52 2.91 -8.39
CA GLY A 65 -14.34 4.17 -9.11
C GLY A 65 -13.54 5.22 -8.35
N GLN A 66 -13.06 4.92 -7.14
CA GLN A 66 -12.23 5.83 -6.35
C GLN A 66 -10.92 6.12 -7.10
N SER A 67 -10.55 7.40 -7.15
CA SER A 67 -9.29 7.86 -7.74
C SER A 67 -8.61 8.77 -6.74
N GLY A 68 -7.27 8.78 -6.77
CA GLY A 68 -6.47 9.49 -5.77
C GLY A 68 -5.17 8.77 -5.48
N GLU A 69 -4.63 9.03 -4.30
CA GLU A 69 -3.34 8.50 -3.86
C GLU A 69 -3.48 7.82 -2.50
N VAL A 70 -3.00 6.58 -2.39
CA VAL A 70 -2.84 5.89 -1.12
C VAL A 70 -1.38 5.88 -0.75
N VAL A 71 -1.03 6.63 0.29
CA VAL A 71 0.33 6.65 0.82
C VAL A 71 0.45 5.58 1.88
N ILE A 72 1.32 4.61 1.65
CA ILE A 72 1.68 3.58 2.62
C ILE A 72 3.03 3.89 3.23
N SER A 73 3.20 3.64 4.52
CA SER A 73 4.48 3.83 5.19
C SER A 73 4.75 2.72 6.20
N ALA A 74 6.00 2.25 6.22
CA ALA A 74 6.50 1.33 7.23
C ALA A 74 6.79 2.10 8.53
N GLY A 75 6.45 1.55 9.68
CA GLY A 75 6.55 2.21 10.98
C GLY A 75 7.01 1.26 12.08
N PHE A 76 7.51 1.83 13.17
CA PHE A 76 7.90 1.05 14.35
C PHE A 76 6.71 0.31 14.97
N PHE A 77 5.52 0.90 14.87
CA PHE A 77 4.23 0.32 15.26
C PHE A 77 3.49 -0.28 14.05
N GLY A 78 4.23 -0.82 13.07
CA GLY A 78 3.66 -1.44 11.88
C GLY A 78 3.31 -0.47 10.73
N PRO A 79 2.71 -1.01 9.64
CA PRO A 79 2.41 -0.25 8.45
C PRO A 79 1.23 0.71 8.67
N SER A 80 1.34 1.92 8.13
CA SER A 80 0.27 2.91 8.12
C SER A 80 -0.21 3.16 6.68
N ILE A 81 -1.52 3.39 6.54
CA ILE A 81 -2.18 3.69 5.26
C ILE A 81 -2.87 5.06 5.41
N GLU A 82 -2.56 5.96 4.49
CA GLU A 82 -3.20 7.28 4.37
C GLU A 82 -3.83 7.37 2.99
N VAL A 83 -5.15 7.53 2.93
CA VAL A 83 -5.90 7.66 1.67
C VAL A 83 -6.15 9.15 1.43
N ARG A 84 -5.72 9.66 0.27
CA ARG A 84 -5.80 11.05 -0.16
C ARG A 84 -6.64 11.19 -1.42
#